data_AF-A0AAW0ULU7-F1
#
_entry.id   AF-A0AAW0ULU7-F1
#
_cell.length_a   1.000
_cell.length_b   1.000
_cell.length_c   1.000
_cell.angle_alpha   90.00
_cell.angle_beta   90.00
_cell.angle_gamma   90.00
#
_symmetry.space_group_name_H-M   'P 1'
#
loop_
_entity.id
_entity.type
_entity.pdbx_description
1 polymer ?
#
loop_
_entity_poly.entity_id
_entity_poly.type
_entity_poly.pdbx_seq_one_letter_code
_entity_poly.pdbx_strand_id
1 'polypeptide(L)'
;MDIPWKTDKSCTRPYSVNTLLDLNTNPQATAPINYTDEKYLCCFCCRSGPMSLVLRIDRSGFVPGENMCINAECTNMTGTEVNHTKAKITQIITYYAEGHKKTEKRKVAELKHGVIKARDADIWSGVEMLIPPLPPSNLDYCRIIDIDYEFQFEMEPSGCHTDLDFAVPIIIGSIPFKQYFSSFIPAAPPAFPPPAGFPSAPGYPPQPGMPVQPPMAGYPGQPPMNPNAPPAVGFVAGSNGMGANPPFNPGAMPPPYPGPPVPSAPVFPGTQQYPEMPLPSYNTCMFGVTTFDEHDSDDDNQGHGAGFAPQYVSYSLVGTAPPGAFMSGVPSPDHLFSADTQPLIL
;
A
#
# COMPACT_ATOMS: atom_id res chain seq x y z
N MET A 1 0.76 31.95 -8.56
CA MET A 1 0.45 32.51 -9.89
C MET A 1 0.75 33.98 -9.77
N ASP A 2 1.76 34.46 -10.49
CA ASP A 2 2.33 35.78 -10.26
C ASP A 2 1.57 36.84 -11.07
N ILE A 3 1.09 37.86 -10.36
CA ILE A 3 0.28 38.95 -10.91
C ILE A 3 1.00 40.25 -10.51
N PRO A 4 1.48 41.07 -11.47
CA PRO A 4 2.20 42.29 -11.15
C PRO A 4 1.38 43.19 -10.20
N TRP A 5 2.01 43.67 -9.13
CA TRP A 5 1.42 44.55 -8.11
C TRP A 5 0.35 43.91 -7.22
N LYS A 6 0.34 42.57 -7.13
CA LYS A 6 -0.54 41.81 -6.23
C LYS A 6 0.26 40.70 -5.55
N THR A 7 -0.08 40.38 -4.31
CA THR A 7 0.56 39.28 -3.58
C THR A 7 0.44 37.98 -4.37
N ASP A 8 1.56 37.27 -4.45
CA ASP A 8 1.64 35.98 -5.11
C ASP A 8 0.64 35.01 -4.50
N LYS A 9 -0.30 34.51 -5.30
CA LYS A 9 -1.18 33.44 -4.83
C LYS A 9 -0.41 32.12 -4.86
N SER A 10 0.01 31.66 -3.69
CA SER A 10 0.57 30.32 -3.49
C SER A 10 -0.56 29.32 -3.19
N CYS A 11 -0.40 28.08 -3.64
CA CYS A 11 -1.26 26.97 -3.25
C CYS A 11 -0.35 25.78 -2.99
N THR A 12 -0.30 25.36 -1.73
CA THR A 12 0.48 24.19 -1.30
C THR A 12 -0.41 22.97 -1.30
N ARG A 13 0.03 21.88 -1.95
CA ARG A 13 -0.65 20.59 -1.92
C ARG A 13 0.34 19.48 -1.57
N PRO A 14 0.06 18.68 -0.54
CA PRO A 14 0.90 17.55 -0.21
C PRO A 14 0.69 16.42 -1.22
N TYR A 15 1.75 15.69 -1.52
CA TYR A 15 1.73 14.53 -2.40
C TYR A 15 2.69 13.46 -1.87
N SER A 16 2.45 12.19 -2.21
CA SER A 16 3.30 11.08 -1.80
C SER A 16 4.35 10.82 -2.89
N VAL A 17 5.61 10.64 -2.50
CA VAL A 17 6.68 10.16 -3.38
C VAL A 17 7.09 8.78 -2.91
N ASN A 18 6.87 7.80 -3.77
CA ASN A 18 7.21 6.40 -3.47
C ASN A 18 8.37 6.00 -4.40
N THR A 19 9.51 5.65 -3.80
CA THR A 19 10.57 4.94 -4.53
C THR A 19 10.12 3.51 -4.80
N LEU A 20 10.71 2.88 -5.81
CA LEU A 20 10.45 1.48 -6.10
C LEU A 20 11.62 0.65 -5.62
N LEU A 21 11.34 -0.28 -4.70
CA LEU A 21 12.30 -1.29 -4.29
C LEU A 21 11.84 -2.66 -4.79
N ASP A 22 12.60 -3.23 -5.74
CA ASP A 22 12.38 -4.59 -6.24
C ASP A 22 13.06 -5.62 -5.35
N LEU A 23 12.28 -6.46 -4.66
CA LEU A 23 12.85 -7.53 -3.84
C LEU A 23 13.60 -8.56 -4.69
N ASN A 24 13.23 -8.75 -5.95
CA ASN A 24 13.84 -9.74 -6.84
C ASN A 24 15.27 -9.36 -7.26
N THR A 25 15.66 -8.08 -7.13
CA THR A 25 17.03 -7.62 -7.45
C THR A 25 17.94 -7.62 -6.23
N ASN A 26 17.41 -7.81 -5.02
CA ASN A 26 18.17 -7.82 -3.78
C ASN A 26 18.34 -9.24 -3.23
N PRO A 27 19.53 -9.87 -3.35
CA PRO A 27 19.75 -11.22 -2.84
C PRO A 27 19.54 -11.36 -1.33
N GLN A 28 19.80 -10.30 -0.56
CA GLN A 28 19.63 -10.33 0.90
C GLN A 28 18.16 -10.50 1.29
N ALA A 29 17.22 -10.01 0.47
CA ALA A 29 15.79 -10.15 0.72
C ALA A 29 15.32 -11.62 0.68
N THR A 30 16.05 -12.50 -0.01
CA THR A 30 15.76 -13.95 -0.05
C THR A 30 16.37 -14.74 1.09
N ALA A 31 17.23 -14.12 1.91
CA ALA A 31 17.94 -14.81 2.97
C ALA A 31 16.96 -15.22 4.08
N PRO A 32 16.93 -16.51 4.49
CA PRO A 32 16.10 -16.94 5.60
C PRO A 32 16.64 -16.41 6.93
N ILE A 33 15.73 -16.12 7.86
CA ILE A 33 16.09 -15.73 9.22
C ILE A 33 16.01 -17.00 10.07
N ASN A 34 17.15 -17.48 10.52
CA ASN A 34 17.25 -18.59 11.47
C ASN A 34 18.03 -18.12 12.69
N TYR A 35 17.46 -18.31 13.87
CA TYR A 35 18.12 -17.95 15.12
C TYR A 35 17.92 -19.06 16.15
N THR A 36 18.95 -19.33 16.94
CA THR A 36 18.88 -20.28 18.06
C THR A 36 19.76 -19.77 19.17
N ASP A 37 19.18 -19.64 20.35
CA ASP A 37 19.88 -19.12 21.51
C ASP A 37 19.28 -19.67 22.81
N GLU A 38 20.08 -19.64 23.87
CA GLU A 38 19.67 -20.06 25.20
C GLU A 38 20.27 -19.16 26.27
N LYS A 39 19.49 -18.89 27.32
CA LYS A 39 19.85 -17.96 28.37
C LYS A 39 19.55 -18.53 29.75
N TYR A 40 20.50 -18.40 30.66
CA TYR A 40 20.31 -18.75 32.07
C TYR A 40 19.91 -17.51 32.87
N LEU A 41 18.89 -17.63 33.73
CA LEU A 41 18.35 -16.52 34.53
C LEU A 41 19.09 -16.26 35.85
N CYS A 42 19.88 -17.20 36.36
CA CYS A 42 20.49 -17.14 37.71
C CYS A 42 22.03 -17.21 37.70
N CYS A 43 22.66 -16.71 38.77
CA CYS A 43 24.07 -16.90 39.09
C CYS A 43 24.38 -18.32 39.63
N PHE A 44 25.67 -18.67 39.69
CA PHE A 44 26.33 -19.99 39.78
C PHE A 44 25.79 -21.07 40.76
N CYS A 45 24.74 -20.83 41.56
CA CYS A 45 24.23 -21.73 42.60
C CYS A 45 22.84 -22.35 42.31
N CYS A 46 22.14 -21.92 41.25
CA CYS A 46 20.80 -22.41 40.92
C CYS A 46 20.83 -23.67 40.01
N ARG A 47 20.13 -24.75 40.40
CA ARG A 47 19.91 -25.95 39.57
C ARG A 47 18.71 -25.80 38.61
N SER A 48 18.64 -24.71 37.84
CA SER A 48 17.60 -24.52 36.81
C SER A 48 18.16 -24.65 35.40
N GLY A 49 17.35 -25.12 34.46
CA GLY A 49 17.71 -25.10 33.04
C GLY A 49 17.56 -23.70 32.44
N PRO A 50 18.00 -23.49 31.19
CA PRO A 50 17.89 -22.21 30.51
C PRO A 50 16.47 -21.97 29.97
N MET A 51 16.20 -20.73 29.56
CA MET A 51 15.17 -20.42 28.57
C MET A 51 15.82 -20.47 27.18
N SER A 52 15.15 -21.03 26.19
CA SER A 52 15.71 -21.24 24.85
C SER A 52 14.72 -20.82 23.77
N LEU A 53 15.26 -20.28 22.68
CA LEU A 53 14.51 -19.85 21.50
C LEU A 53 15.09 -20.53 20.26
N VAL A 54 14.24 -21.12 19.44
CA VAL A 54 14.56 -21.51 18.06
C VAL A 54 13.58 -20.79 17.14
N LEU A 55 14.06 -19.87 16.31
CA LEU A 55 13.25 -19.04 15.42
C LEU A 55 13.59 -19.33 13.95
N ARG A 56 12.57 -19.41 13.10
CA ARG A 56 12.68 -19.62 11.65
C ARG A 56 11.65 -18.79 10.89
N ILE A 57 12.14 -17.98 9.94
CA ILE A 57 11.38 -17.27 8.93
C ILE A 57 12.05 -17.55 7.59
N ASP A 58 11.25 -17.80 6.55
CA ASP A 58 11.70 -18.29 5.25
C ASP A 58 12.54 -17.28 4.46
N ARG A 59 12.35 -15.98 4.71
CA ARG A 59 13.03 -14.87 4.03
C ARG A 59 13.04 -13.61 4.88
N SER A 60 13.81 -12.60 4.46
CA SER A 60 13.93 -11.30 5.15
C SER A 60 13.27 -10.15 4.40
N GLY A 61 12.82 -10.36 3.15
CA GLY A 61 12.15 -9.37 2.32
C GLY A 61 10.63 -9.58 2.24
N PHE A 62 9.85 -8.52 2.41
CA PHE A 62 8.38 -8.54 2.37
C PHE A 62 7.82 -7.29 1.68
N VAL A 63 6.58 -7.34 1.18
CA VAL A 63 5.87 -6.15 0.69
C VAL A 63 4.65 -5.84 1.58
N PRO A 64 4.18 -4.58 1.61
CA PRO A 64 2.95 -4.25 2.32
C PRO A 64 1.74 -5.06 1.81
N GLY A 65 0.94 -5.56 2.74
CA GLY A 65 -0.22 -6.41 2.47
C GLY A 65 0.08 -7.92 2.38
N GLU A 66 1.35 -8.31 2.49
CA GLU A 66 1.77 -9.71 2.61
C GLU A 66 1.90 -10.13 4.08
N ASN A 67 1.82 -11.43 4.36
CA ASN A 67 2.01 -12.00 5.69
C ASN A 67 3.44 -12.55 5.84
N MET A 68 4.11 -12.19 6.94
CA MET A 68 5.32 -12.83 7.42
C MET A 68 4.94 -14.05 8.27
N CYS A 69 5.34 -15.25 7.83
CA CYS A 69 5.09 -16.49 8.57
C CYS A 69 6.20 -16.77 9.58
N ILE A 70 5.85 -16.72 10.87
CA ILE A 70 6.79 -16.88 11.98
C ILE A 70 6.66 -18.29 12.54
N ASN A 71 7.79 -19.01 12.58
CA ASN A 71 7.90 -20.29 13.29
C ASN A 71 8.89 -20.14 14.43
N ALA A 72 8.46 -20.42 15.66
CA ALA A 72 9.33 -20.33 16.83
C ALA A 72 9.02 -21.42 17.85
N GLU A 73 10.05 -21.99 18.45
CA GLU A 73 9.96 -22.90 19.60
C GLU A 73 10.57 -22.19 20.80
N CYS A 74 9.72 -21.87 21.78
CA CYS A 74 10.07 -21.14 22.99
C CYS A 74 10.03 -22.11 24.16
N THR A 75 11.18 -22.46 24.73
CA THR A 75 11.25 -23.41 25.84
C THR A 75 11.69 -22.71 27.11
N ASN A 76 10.94 -22.89 28.20
CA ASN A 76 11.28 -22.34 29.51
C ASN A 76 11.66 -23.47 30.48
N MET A 77 12.94 -23.86 30.53
CA MET A 77 13.43 -24.80 31.53
C MET A 77 13.89 -24.11 32.82
N THR A 78 13.50 -22.86 33.04
CA THR A 78 13.87 -22.11 34.24
C THR A 78 12.91 -22.39 35.40
N GLY A 79 13.16 -21.82 36.58
CA GLY A 79 12.23 -21.85 37.72
C GLY A 79 11.23 -20.69 37.72
N THR A 80 11.39 -19.73 36.81
CA THR A 80 10.59 -18.51 36.71
C THR A 80 9.70 -18.62 35.48
N GLU A 81 8.48 -18.09 35.51
CA GLU A 81 7.65 -18.06 34.31
C GLU A 81 8.14 -16.99 33.32
N VAL A 82 7.78 -17.16 32.04
CA VAL A 82 7.97 -16.15 31.00
C VAL A 82 6.63 -15.44 30.84
N ASN A 83 6.57 -14.14 31.14
CA ASN A 83 5.37 -13.32 31.10
C ASN A 83 4.71 -13.37 29.72
N HIS A 84 5.53 -13.29 28.68
CA HIS A 84 5.09 -13.39 27.30
C HIS A 84 6.24 -13.60 26.34
N THR A 85 5.90 -14.07 25.14
CA THR A 85 6.77 -13.99 23.97
C THR A 85 6.16 -13.05 22.94
N LYS A 86 6.98 -12.27 22.26
CA LYS A 86 6.53 -11.19 21.39
C LYS A 86 7.38 -11.11 20.14
N ALA A 87 6.73 -10.97 19.00
CA ALA A 87 7.34 -10.64 17.73
C ALA A 87 6.90 -9.24 17.32
N LYS A 88 7.82 -8.36 16.92
CA LYS A 88 7.49 -6.99 16.52
C LYS A 88 8.36 -6.53 15.36
N ILE A 89 7.81 -5.67 14.52
CA ILE A 89 8.55 -4.95 13.49
C ILE A 89 8.67 -3.49 13.91
N THR A 90 9.88 -2.97 13.87
CA THR A 90 10.18 -1.57 14.18
C THR A 90 10.71 -0.88 12.93
N GLN A 91 10.07 0.21 12.53
CA GLN A 91 10.60 1.16 11.55
C GLN A 91 11.61 2.07 12.24
N ILE A 92 12.76 2.26 11.61
CA ILE A 92 13.84 3.12 12.05
C ILE A 92 14.01 4.20 10.98
N ILE A 93 13.66 5.44 11.31
CA ILE A 93 13.75 6.58 10.40
C ILE A 93 14.93 7.43 10.83
N THR A 94 15.89 7.66 9.94
CA THR A 94 17.03 8.53 10.21
C THR A 94 16.97 9.76 9.32
N TYR A 95 16.85 10.93 9.95
CA TYR A 95 16.84 12.23 9.30
C TYR A 95 18.26 12.83 9.31
N TYR A 96 18.67 13.40 8.19
CA TYR A 96 19.93 14.10 8.02
C TYR A 96 19.67 15.56 7.64
N ALA A 97 20.19 16.49 8.43
CA ALA A 97 20.09 17.92 8.18
C ALA A 97 21.35 18.62 8.69
N GLU A 98 21.98 19.46 7.86
CA GLU A 98 23.12 20.31 8.25
C GLU A 98 24.26 19.59 8.99
N GLY A 99 24.53 18.33 8.63
CA GLY A 99 25.57 17.50 9.28
C GLY A 99 25.13 16.83 10.59
N HIS A 100 23.91 17.10 11.06
CA HIS A 100 23.28 16.40 12.17
C HIS A 100 22.45 15.21 11.69
N LYS A 101 22.36 14.19 12.55
CA LYS A 101 21.45 13.06 12.36
C LYS A 101 20.49 12.93 13.53
N LYS A 102 19.22 12.65 13.24
CA LYS A 102 18.19 12.33 14.24
C LYS A 102 17.53 11.01 13.84
N THR A 103 17.52 10.04 14.74
CA THR A 103 16.87 8.75 14.53
C THR A 103 15.59 8.66 15.35
N GLU A 104 14.51 8.22 14.71
CA GLU A 104 13.22 7.93 15.32
C GLU A 104 12.88 6.45 15.12
N LYS A 105 12.34 5.80 16.14
CA LYS A 105 11.89 4.40 16.06
C LYS A 105 10.39 4.33 16.27
N ARG A 106 9.68 3.62 15.38
CA ARG A 106 8.23 3.45 15.44
C ARG A 106 7.87 1.96 15.30
N LYS A 107 7.06 1.44 16.21
CA LYS A 107 6.53 0.07 16.09
C LYS A 107 5.45 0.05 15.02
N VAL A 108 5.56 -0.85 14.04
CA VAL A 108 4.62 -0.95 12.92
C VAL A 108 3.75 -2.21 12.98
N ALA A 109 4.25 -3.29 13.56
CA ALA A 109 3.50 -4.53 13.76
C ALA A 109 3.94 -5.20 15.06
N GLU A 110 3.02 -5.90 15.73
CA GLU A 110 3.29 -6.65 16.95
C GLU A 110 2.34 -7.83 17.07
N LEU A 111 2.89 -8.99 17.43
CA LEU A 111 2.16 -10.17 17.85
C LEU A 111 2.69 -10.57 19.23
N LYS A 112 1.78 -11.06 20.07
CA LYS A 112 2.08 -11.44 21.46
C LYS A 112 1.40 -12.75 21.79
N HIS A 113 2.16 -13.70 22.30
CA HIS A 113 1.66 -14.94 22.88
C HIS A 113 1.61 -14.84 24.42
N GLY A 114 0.92 -15.80 25.02
CA GLY A 114 0.66 -15.85 26.44
C GLY A 114 1.87 -16.23 27.29
N VAL A 115 1.59 -16.49 28.57
CA VAL A 115 2.58 -16.88 29.59
C VAL A 115 3.09 -18.30 29.31
N ILE A 116 4.40 -18.51 29.46
CA ILE A 116 5.01 -19.85 29.49
C ILE A 116 5.41 -20.16 30.92
N LYS A 117 4.76 -21.17 31.51
CA LYS A 117 5.04 -21.57 32.91
C LYS A 117 6.47 -22.10 33.05
N ALA A 118 6.95 -22.15 34.29
CA ALA A 118 8.23 -22.80 34.59
C ALA A 118 8.19 -24.27 34.13
N ARG A 119 9.25 -24.72 33.44
CA ARG A 119 9.39 -26.07 32.88
C ARG A 119 8.36 -26.42 31.80
N ASP A 120 7.93 -25.40 31.06
CA ASP A 120 6.94 -25.52 29.98
C ASP A 120 7.51 -24.98 28.66
N ALA A 121 6.75 -25.09 27.58
CA ALA A 121 7.11 -24.57 26.27
C ALA A 121 5.90 -23.97 25.53
N ASP A 122 6.18 -23.10 24.58
CA ASP A 122 5.22 -22.54 23.63
C ASP A 122 5.74 -22.66 22.20
N ILE A 123 4.84 -22.84 21.24
CA ILE A 123 5.16 -23.04 19.83
C ILE A 123 4.38 -22.03 18.99
N TRP A 124 5.11 -21.20 18.26
CA TRP A 124 4.61 -20.40 17.17
C TRP A 124 4.68 -21.27 15.91
N SER A 125 3.54 -21.78 15.46
CA SER A 125 3.46 -22.66 14.28
C SER A 125 2.80 -21.93 13.12
N GLY A 126 3.59 -21.36 12.22
CA GLY A 126 3.10 -20.63 11.05
C GLY A 126 2.26 -19.40 11.41
N VAL A 127 2.61 -18.70 12.48
CA VAL A 127 1.86 -17.52 12.92
C VAL A 127 2.08 -16.39 11.91
N GLU A 128 1.01 -15.88 11.33
CA GLU A 128 1.05 -14.86 10.28
C GLU A 128 1.04 -13.43 10.86
N MET A 129 2.03 -12.63 10.49
CA MET A 129 2.11 -11.20 10.80
C MET A 129 1.91 -10.38 9.51
N LEU A 130 0.79 -9.67 9.42
CA LEU A 130 0.50 -8.79 8.28
C LEU A 130 1.45 -7.58 8.26
N ILE A 131 2.08 -7.34 7.12
CA ILE A 131 2.87 -6.12 6.89
C ILE A 131 1.91 -4.96 6.53
N PRO A 132 1.81 -3.90 7.34
CA PRO A 132 0.90 -2.79 7.06
C PRO A 132 1.40 -1.90 5.91
N PRO A 133 0.58 -0.97 5.39
CA PRO A 133 1.00 0.03 4.41
C PRO A 133 2.15 0.90 4.93
N LEU A 134 3.35 0.65 4.41
CA LEU A 134 4.61 1.25 4.84
C LEU A 134 5.42 1.72 3.63
N PRO A 135 6.27 2.76 3.79
CA PRO A 135 7.22 3.13 2.76
C PRO A 135 8.24 1.99 2.54
N PRO A 136 8.84 1.89 1.35
CA PRO A 136 9.91 0.93 1.11
C PRO A 136 11.15 1.28 1.94
N SER A 137 11.92 0.25 2.27
CA SER A 137 13.27 0.38 2.81
C SER A 137 14.20 1.04 1.80
N ASN A 138 15.37 1.50 2.28
CA ASN A 138 16.46 1.99 1.44
C ASN A 138 15.93 2.97 0.38
N LEU A 139 15.53 4.17 0.82
CA LEU A 139 15.01 5.22 -0.05
C LEU A 139 16.08 5.66 -1.06
N ASP A 140 16.27 4.86 -2.11
CA ASP A 140 17.25 5.12 -3.15
C ASP A 140 17.02 6.53 -3.70
N TYR A 141 18.13 7.24 -3.92
CA TYR A 141 18.14 8.64 -4.35
C TYR A 141 17.65 9.67 -3.32
N CYS A 142 17.36 9.27 -2.08
CA CYS A 142 17.15 10.17 -0.95
C CYS A 142 18.45 10.36 -0.15
N ARG A 143 18.80 11.60 0.21
CA ARG A 143 20.00 11.92 1.01
C ARG A 143 19.70 12.47 2.40
N ILE A 144 18.43 12.78 2.65
CA ILE A 144 17.99 13.51 3.85
C ILE A 144 17.19 12.62 4.80
N ILE A 145 16.72 11.46 4.34
CA ILE A 145 15.91 10.52 5.10
C ILE A 145 16.30 9.11 4.68
N ASP A 146 16.67 8.27 5.64
CA ASP A 146 16.77 6.82 5.50
C ASP A 146 15.65 6.14 6.28
N ILE A 147 15.15 5.03 5.73
CA ILE A 147 14.13 4.20 6.36
C ILE A 147 14.61 2.75 6.35
N ASP A 148 14.82 2.22 7.55
CA ASP A 148 15.18 0.83 7.81
C ASP A 148 14.09 0.14 8.62
N TYR A 149 14.08 -1.20 8.59
CA TYR A 149 13.16 -2.01 9.38
C TYR A 149 13.90 -3.13 10.08
N GLU A 150 13.45 -3.42 11.29
CA GLU A 150 14.01 -4.48 12.12
C GLU A 150 12.89 -5.39 12.63
N PHE A 151 13.05 -6.69 12.39
CA PHE A 151 12.25 -7.71 13.05
C PHE A 151 12.89 -8.04 14.39
N GLN A 152 12.07 -8.10 15.44
CA GLN A 152 12.52 -8.44 16.78
C GLN A 152 11.65 -9.53 17.38
N PHE A 153 12.28 -10.52 18.02
CA PHE A 153 11.62 -11.54 18.82
C PHE A 153 12.14 -11.48 20.25
N GLU A 154 11.24 -11.56 21.23
CA GLU A 154 11.55 -11.29 22.63
C GLU A 154 10.82 -12.30 23.52
N MET A 155 11.54 -12.88 24.49
CA MET A 155 10.99 -13.68 25.57
C MET A 155 11.27 -12.96 26.89
N GLU A 156 10.22 -12.49 27.57
CA GLU A 156 10.32 -11.68 28.79
C GLU A 156 10.08 -12.55 30.05
N PRO A 157 11.13 -12.98 30.77
CA PRO A 157 10.98 -13.67 32.06
C PRO A 157 10.40 -12.74 33.14
N SER A 158 9.59 -13.28 34.05
CA SER A 158 9.09 -12.49 35.17
C SER A 158 10.20 -12.07 36.15
N GLY A 159 9.97 -11.01 36.90
CA GLY A 159 10.91 -10.56 37.94
C GLY A 159 12.08 -9.74 37.40
N CYS A 160 13.18 -9.70 38.15
CA CYS A 160 14.36 -8.90 37.81
C CYS A 160 15.37 -9.72 37.00
N HIS A 161 14.94 -10.15 35.81
CA HIS A 161 15.78 -10.85 34.85
C HIS A 161 15.89 -10.03 33.56
N THR A 162 16.84 -10.38 32.71
CA THR A 162 17.00 -9.73 31.40
C THR A 162 16.39 -10.62 30.33
N ASP A 163 15.73 -10.01 29.36
CA ASP A 163 15.00 -10.71 28.29
C ASP A 163 15.94 -11.52 27.40
N LEU A 164 15.44 -12.59 26.80
CA LEU A 164 16.10 -13.21 25.65
C LEU A 164 15.51 -12.54 24.41
N ASP A 165 16.27 -11.62 23.83
CA ASP A 165 15.87 -10.84 22.67
C ASP A 165 16.76 -11.12 21.46
N PHE A 166 16.15 -11.07 20.28
CA PHE A 166 16.79 -11.20 19.00
C PHE A 166 16.28 -10.10 18.08
N ALA A 167 17.18 -9.47 17.33
CA ALA A 167 16.86 -8.42 16.37
C ALA A 167 17.63 -8.64 15.08
N VAL A 168 16.96 -8.47 13.94
CA VAL A 168 17.57 -8.62 12.61
C VAL A 168 16.95 -7.62 11.63
N PRO A 169 17.76 -7.01 10.74
CA PRO A 169 17.22 -6.17 9.69
C PRO A 169 16.33 -6.97 8.73
N ILE A 170 15.22 -6.35 8.31
CA ILE A 170 14.34 -6.86 7.26
C ILE A 170 14.15 -5.80 6.18
N ILE A 171 13.73 -6.23 5.00
CA ILE A 171 13.57 -5.36 3.83
C ILE A 171 12.09 -5.29 3.48
N ILE A 172 11.54 -4.07 3.46
CA ILE A 172 10.18 -3.80 2.99
C ILE A 172 10.27 -3.23 1.57
N GLY A 173 9.80 -3.99 0.58
CA GLY A 173 9.85 -3.64 -0.84
C GLY A 173 8.54 -3.11 -1.39
N SER A 174 8.55 -2.74 -2.67
CA SER A 174 7.36 -2.35 -3.44
C SER A 174 6.95 -3.38 -4.49
N ILE A 175 7.88 -4.24 -4.91
CA ILE A 175 7.61 -5.33 -5.86
C ILE A 175 7.86 -6.67 -5.14
N PRO A 176 6.84 -7.55 -5.03
CA PRO A 176 6.99 -8.83 -4.35
C PRO A 176 7.89 -9.78 -5.13
N PHE A 177 8.32 -10.88 -4.50
CA PHE A 177 9.01 -11.91 -5.26
C PHE A 177 8.06 -12.55 -6.28
N LYS A 178 8.60 -12.84 -7.47
CA LYS A 178 7.85 -13.46 -8.58
C LYS A 178 7.07 -14.70 -8.17
N GLN A 179 7.66 -15.53 -7.31
CA GLN A 179 7.04 -16.77 -6.85
C GLN A 179 5.75 -16.59 -6.04
N TYR A 180 5.49 -15.38 -5.52
CA TYR A 180 4.27 -15.07 -4.77
C TYR A 180 3.26 -14.24 -5.57
N PHE A 181 3.52 -13.91 -6.85
CA PHE A 181 2.59 -13.11 -7.66
C PHE A 181 1.18 -13.72 -7.73
N SER A 182 1.09 -15.04 -7.85
CA SER A 182 -0.19 -15.77 -7.87
C SER A 182 -0.94 -15.74 -6.54
N SER A 183 -0.27 -15.37 -5.45
CA SER A 183 -0.85 -15.30 -4.11
C SER A 183 -1.58 -13.99 -3.87
N PHE A 184 -1.48 -12.99 -4.76
CA PHE A 184 -2.16 -11.71 -4.59
C PHE A 184 -3.35 -11.53 -5.53
N ILE A 185 -4.34 -10.78 -5.05
CA ILE A 185 -5.50 -10.32 -5.80
C ILE A 185 -5.08 -9.08 -6.60
N PRO A 186 -5.27 -9.06 -7.94
CA PRO A 186 -5.05 -7.86 -8.73
C PRO A 186 -6.00 -6.74 -8.26
N ALA A 187 -5.44 -5.58 -7.91
CA ALA A 187 -6.26 -4.41 -7.64
C ALA A 187 -6.97 -3.97 -8.93
N ALA A 188 -8.21 -3.50 -8.79
CA ALA A 188 -8.87 -2.80 -9.89
C ALA A 188 -8.05 -1.55 -10.26
N PRO A 189 -7.95 -1.19 -11.55
CA PRO A 189 -7.35 0.07 -11.95
C PRO A 189 -8.01 1.23 -11.19
N PRO A 190 -7.27 2.31 -10.87
CA PRO A 190 -7.87 3.49 -10.25
C PRO A 190 -9.07 3.96 -11.08
N ALA A 191 -10.28 3.86 -10.52
CA ALA A 191 -11.46 4.43 -11.14
C ALA A 191 -11.35 5.96 -10.98
N PHE A 192 -10.88 6.65 -12.00
CA PHE A 192 -11.11 8.09 -12.05
C PHE A 192 -12.62 8.31 -12.17
N PRO A 193 -13.22 9.23 -11.38
CA PRO A 193 -14.56 9.67 -11.70
C PRO A 193 -14.55 10.12 -13.17
N PRO A 194 -15.54 9.74 -14.00
CA PRO A 194 -15.62 10.25 -15.36
C PRO A 194 -15.54 11.78 -15.29
N PRO A 195 -14.85 12.44 -16.24
CA PRO A 195 -14.84 13.90 -16.30
C PRO A 195 -16.29 14.35 -16.15
N ALA A 196 -16.59 15.18 -15.15
CA ALA A 196 -17.91 15.74 -14.98
C ALA A 196 -18.34 16.26 -16.35
N GLY A 197 -19.39 15.67 -16.91
CA GLY A 197 -19.82 15.95 -18.27
C GLY A 197 -19.88 17.46 -18.42
N PHE A 198 -19.18 18.00 -19.42
CA PHE A 198 -19.28 19.41 -19.76
C PHE A 198 -20.78 19.74 -19.80
N PRO A 199 -21.25 20.80 -19.10
CA PRO A 199 -22.65 21.16 -19.19
C PRO A 199 -22.98 21.35 -20.66
N SER A 200 -23.91 20.54 -21.17
CA SER A 200 -24.42 20.66 -22.52
C SER A 200 -24.86 22.11 -22.70
N ALA A 201 -24.23 22.81 -23.65
CA ALA A 201 -24.58 24.18 -23.98
C ALA A 201 -26.10 24.27 -24.20
N PRO A 202 -26.79 25.31 -23.69
CA PRO A 202 -28.23 25.46 -23.85
C PRO A 202 -28.62 25.32 -25.32
N GLY A 203 -29.57 24.42 -25.60
CA GLY A 203 -30.05 24.16 -26.94
C GLY A 203 -30.54 25.44 -27.61
N TYR A 204 -29.98 25.77 -28.78
CA TYR A 204 -30.55 26.81 -29.63
C TYR A 204 -31.95 26.38 -30.08
N PRO A 205 -32.92 27.32 -30.12
CA PRO A 205 -34.26 27.01 -30.61
C PRO A 205 -34.23 26.60 -32.10
N PRO A 206 -35.19 25.78 -32.56
CA PRO A 206 -35.19 25.26 -33.92
C PRO A 206 -35.35 26.39 -34.94
N GLN A 207 -34.48 26.43 -35.95
CA GLN A 207 -34.72 27.28 -37.12
C GLN A 207 -35.84 26.68 -37.98
N PRO A 208 -36.85 27.47 -38.39
CA PRO A 208 -37.90 27.00 -39.29
C PRO A 208 -37.32 26.73 -40.69
N GLY A 209 -37.48 25.51 -41.21
CA GLY A 209 -37.23 25.28 -42.66
C GLY A 209 -36.74 23.92 -43.14
N MET A 210 -36.73 22.84 -42.35
CA MET A 210 -36.29 21.51 -42.85
C MET A 210 -37.40 20.46 -42.71
N PRO A 211 -37.62 19.59 -43.71
CA PRO A 211 -38.70 18.63 -43.71
C PRO A 211 -38.45 17.48 -42.72
N VAL A 212 -39.52 17.06 -42.05
CA VAL A 212 -39.55 15.94 -41.09
C VAL A 212 -39.31 14.63 -41.85
N GLN A 213 -38.29 13.85 -41.49
CA GLN A 213 -38.10 12.50 -42.05
C GLN A 213 -39.16 11.53 -41.49
N PRO A 214 -39.80 10.68 -42.33
CA PRO A 214 -40.68 9.63 -41.84
C PRO A 214 -39.88 8.41 -41.34
N PRO A 215 -40.43 7.60 -40.41
CA PRO A 215 -39.72 6.48 -39.81
C PRO A 215 -39.58 5.33 -40.81
N MET A 216 -38.36 4.84 -41.01
CA MET A 216 -38.07 3.77 -41.98
C MET A 216 -38.36 2.39 -41.39
N ALA A 217 -39.33 1.69 -41.98
CA ALA A 217 -39.61 0.27 -41.78
C ALA A 217 -38.55 -0.60 -42.49
N GLY A 218 -38.20 -1.74 -41.88
CA GLY A 218 -37.14 -2.64 -42.33
C GLY A 218 -37.43 -3.39 -43.63
N TYR A 219 -36.36 -3.82 -44.32
CA TYR A 219 -36.45 -4.79 -45.41
C TYR A 219 -35.28 -5.82 -45.39
N PRO A 220 -35.54 -7.08 -45.78
CA PRO A 220 -34.61 -8.21 -45.74
C PRO A 220 -33.89 -8.42 -47.08
N GLY A 221 -32.68 -9.01 -47.03
CA GLY A 221 -31.99 -9.57 -48.20
C GLY A 221 -30.47 -9.58 -48.11
N GLN A 222 -29.88 -10.66 -47.58
CA GLN A 222 -28.46 -10.99 -47.77
C GLN A 222 -28.34 -12.31 -48.55
N PRO A 223 -27.47 -12.42 -49.58
CA PRO A 223 -26.99 -13.70 -50.10
C PRO A 223 -25.78 -14.22 -49.28
N PRO A 224 -25.54 -15.55 -49.25
CA PRO A 224 -24.63 -16.19 -48.30
C PRO A 224 -23.14 -16.06 -48.69
N MET A 225 -22.28 -16.08 -47.66
CA MET A 225 -20.82 -16.06 -47.79
C MET A 225 -20.26 -17.33 -48.46
N ASN A 226 -19.22 -17.15 -49.29
CA ASN A 226 -18.39 -18.24 -49.81
C ASN A 226 -17.21 -18.53 -48.85
N PRO A 227 -17.06 -19.76 -48.31
CA PRO A 227 -16.03 -20.09 -47.33
C PRO A 227 -14.59 -20.31 -47.87
N ASN A 228 -14.31 -20.20 -49.17
CA ASN A 228 -13.01 -20.63 -49.73
C ASN A 228 -12.34 -19.61 -50.68
N ALA A 229 -11.81 -18.50 -50.16
CA ALA A 229 -10.86 -17.66 -50.93
C ALA A 229 -9.55 -17.40 -50.12
N PRO A 230 -8.36 -17.67 -50.70
CA PRO A 230 -7.06 -17.51 -50.02
C PRO A 230 -6.57 -16.05 -49.92
N PRO A 231 -5.57 -15.74 -49.06
CA PRO A 231 -5.13 -14.37 -48.79
C PRO A 231 -4.16 -13.88 -49.86
N ALA A 232 -4.27 -12.61 -50.27
CA ALA A 232 -3.27 -11.96 -51.10
C ALA A 232 -2.67 -10.75 -50.37
N VAL A 233 -1.40 -10.94 -50.01
CA VAL A 233 -0.43 -9.95 -49.54
C VAL A 233 -0.07 -9.00 -50.70
N GLY A 234 0.09 -7.70 -50.45
CA GLY A 234 0.52 -6.75 -51.48
C GLY A 234 1.01 -5.41 -50.94
N PHE A 235 2.29 -5.15 -51.18
CA PHE A 235 3.17 -4.08 -50.71
C PHE A 235 2.81 -2.61 -51.05
N VAL A 236 3.47 -1.74 -50.30
CA VAL A 236 3.60 -0.27 -50.33
C VAL A 236 4.15 0.28 -51.65
N ALA A 237 3.64 1.43 -52.10
CA ALA A 237 4.42 2.44 -52.84
C ALA A 237 3.81 3.85 -52.64
N GLY A 238 4.63 4.80 -52.19
CA GLY A 238 4.26 6.21 -52.08
C GLY A 238 4.51 6.98 -53.37
N SER A 239 3.76 8.06 -53.58
CA SER A 239 4.21 9.22 -54.37
C SER A 239 3.26 10.41 -54.16
N ASN A 240 3.84 11.56 -53.87
CA ASN A 240 3.19 12.88 -53.83
C ASN A 240 2.50 13.22 -55.16
N GLY A 241 1.26 13.71 -55.07
CA GLY A 241 0.53 14.31 -56.19
C GLY A 241 -0.47 15.34 -55.66
N MET A 242 -0.29 16.61 -56.03
CA MET A 242 -1.21 17.71 -55.75
C MET A 242 -2.50 17.56 -56.58
N GLY A 243 -3.66 17.76 -55.95
CA GLY A 243 -4.87 18.28 -56.59
C GLY A 243 -5.88 17.27 -57.15
N ALA A 244 -6.88 16.91 -56.33
CA ALA A 244 -8.30 16.87 -56.71
C ALA A 244 -9.13 16.48 -55.47
N ASN A 245 -9.95 17.39 -54.95
CA ASN A 245 -10.98 17.01 -53.98
C ASN A 245 -12.00 16.12 -54.70
N PRO A 246 -12.30 14.89 -54.22
CA PRO A 246 -13.40 14.12 -54.78
C PRO A 246 -14.73 14.84 -54.52
N PRO A 247 -15.75 14.67 -55.40
CA PRO A 247 -17.03 15.35 -55.27
C PRO A 247 -17.67 15.03 -53.90
N PHE A 248 -18.16 16.07 -53.24
CA PHE A 248 -18.81 15.99 -51.93
C PHE A 248 -19.99 15.03 -52.00
N ASN A 249 -19.85 13.84 -51.41
CA ASN A 249 -20.94 12.87 -51.25
C ASN A 249 -21.66 13.18 -49.93
N PRO A 250 -22.92 13.66 -49.94
CA PRO A 250 -23.64 14.04 -48.72
C PRO A 250 -23.96 12.87 -47.76
N GLY A 251 -23.65 11.62 -48.14
CA GLY A 251 -23.92 10.42 -47.34
C GLY A 251 -22.70 9.77 -46.68
N ALA A 252 -21.48 10.31 -46.86
CA ALA A 252 -20.28 9.74 -46.25
C ALA A 252 -19.97 10.44 -44.92
N MET A 253 -20.37 9.81 -43.81
CA MET A 253 -19.93 10.21 -42.47
C MET A 253 -18.40 10.03 -42.41
N PRO A 254 -17.61 11.05 -42.03
CA PRO A 254 -16.19 10.83 -41.78
C PRO A 254 -16.04 9.76 -40.68
N PRO A 255 -14.97 8.93 -40.73
CA PRO A 255 -14.70 8.00 -39.64
C PRO A 255 -14.68 8.80 -38.33
N PRO A 256 -15.27 8.27 -37.24
CA PRO A 256 -15.27 8.97 -35.97
C PRO A 256 -13.83 9.34 -35.64
N TYR A 257 -13.58 10.64 -35.46
CA TYR A 257 -12.29 11.12 -34.99
C TYR A 257 -11.88 10.26 -33.79
N PRO A 258 -10.63 9.75 -33.74
CA PRO A 258 -10.12 9.19 -32.50
C PRO A 258 -10.37 10.26 -31.43
N GLY A 259 -11.23 9.94 -30.46
CA GLY A 259 -11.39 10.82 -29.31
C GLY A 259 -10.00 11.11 -28.72
N PRO A 260 -9.81 12.27 -28.09
CA PRO A 260 -8.55 12.51 -27.36
C PRO A 260 -8.28 11.28 -26.50
N PRO A 261 -7.05 10.74 -26.49
CA PRO A 261 -6.73 9.56 -25.72
C PRO A 261 -7.23 9.81 -24.29
N VAL A 262 -8.17 8.98 -23.85
CA VAL A 262 -8.59 8.97 -22.45
C VAL A 262 -7.30 8.84 -21.64
N PRO A 263 -7.00 9.74 -20.69
CA PRO A 263 -5.80 9.65 -19.90
C PRO A 263 -5.79 8.29 -19.19
N SER A 264 -4.97 7.36 -19.68
CA SER A 264 -4.72 6.11 -18.97
C SER A 264 -3.94 6.46 -17.73
N ALA A 265 -4.34 5.91 -16.57
CA ALA A 265 -3.54 6.02 -15.36
C ALA A 265 -2.08 5.67 -15.69
N PRO A 266 -1.08 6.40 -15.17
CA PRO A 266 0.31 5.99 -15.31
C PRO A 266 0.44 4.56 -14.79
N VAL A 267 0.98 3.70 -15.64
CA VAL A 267 1.18 2.28 -15.32
C VAL A 267 2.23 2.18 -14.22
N PHE A 268 1.96 1.40 -13.18
CA PHE A 268 2.93 1.18 -12.10
C PHE A 268 4.24 0.62 -12.70
N PRO A 269 5.40 1.29 -12.54
CA PRO A 269 6.58 0.96 -13.34
C PRO A 269 7.04 -0.50 -13.18
N GLY A 270 6.81 -1.13 -12.03
CA GLY A 270 7.12 -2.55 -11.82
C GLY A 270 6.39 -3.49 -12.80
N THR A 271 5.20 -3.14 -13.28
CA THR A 271 4.45 -3.97 -14.26
C THR A 271 5.05 -3.93 -15.66
N GLN A 272 5.85 -2.90 -15.98
CA GLN A 272 6.62 -2.88 -17.24
C GLN A 272 7.74 -3.92 -17.23
N GLN A 273 8.34 -4.14 -16.05
CA GLN A 273 9.39 -5.13 -15.86
C GLN A 273 8.80 -6.54 -15.65
N TYR A 274 7.63 -6.64 -15.00
CA TYR A 274 6.94 -7.89 -14.71
C TYR A 274 5.48 -7.83 -15.15
N PRO A 275 5.16 -8.27 -16.39
CA PRO A 275 3.79 -8.23 -16.91
C PRO A 275 2.79 -9.10 -16.15
N GLU A 276 3.25 -10.16 -15.50
CA GLU A 276 2.43 -11.07 -14.68
C GLU A 276 2.20 -10.56 -13.25
N MET A 277 2.82 -9.42 -12.88
CA MET A 277 2.70 -8.89 -11.54
C MET A 277 1.27 -8.37 -11.32
N PRO A 278 0.62 -8.75 -10.20
CA PRO A 278 -0.68 -8.23 -9.84
C PRO A 278 -0.60 -6.71 -9.66
N LEU A 279 -1.62 -5.99 -10.14
CA LEU A 279 -1.69 -4.54 -9.93
C LEU A 279 -1.78 -4.25 -8.43
N PRO A 280 -0.89 -3.41 -7.86
CA PRO A 280 -1.00 -3.02 -6.47
C PRO A 280 -2.14 -2.03 -6.24
N SER A 281 -2.61 -1.96 -5.00
CA SER A 281 -3.44 -0.86 -4.50
C SER A 281 -2.57 0.19 -3.80
N TYR A 282 -3.17 1.34 -3.50
CA TYR A 282 -2.56 2.38 -2.67
C TYR A 282 -3.37 2.53 -1.39
N ASN A 283 -2.75 2.24 -0.25
CA ASN A 283 -3.40 2.28 1.04
C ASN A 283 -2.77 3.33 1.93
N THR A 284 -3.61 3.99 2.73
CA THR A 284 -3.17 5.02 3.66
C THR A 284 -2.22 4.44 4.70
N CYS A 285 -1.15 5.18 4.98
CA CYS A 285 -0.20 4.89 6.05
C CYS A 285 -0.91 4.58 7.37
N MET A 286 -0.45 3.54 8.07
CA MET A 286 -1.04 3.13 9.35
C MET A 286 -0.96 4.19 10.46
N PHE A 287 -0.09 5.19 10.32
CA PHE A 287 0.05 6.30 11.27
C PHE A 287 -0.96 7.42 11.05
N GLY A 288 -1.85 7.30 10.06
CA GLY A 288 -2.98 8.21 9.86
C GLY A 288 -2.60 9.56 9.26
N VAL A 289 -3.46 10.54 9.53
CA VAL A 289 -3.43 11.88 8.95
C VAL A 289 -2.55 12.79 9.80
N THR A 290 -1.53 13.40 9.19
CA THR A 290 -0.74 14.48 9.79
C THR A 290 -1.32 15.82 9.38
N THR A 291 -1.58 16.70 10.36
CA THR A 291 -1.84 18.12 10.12
C THR A 291 -0.51 18.84 9.99
N PHE A 292 -0.36 19.63 8.93
CA PHE A 292 0.76 20.58 8.85
C PHE A 292 0.35 21.80 9.66
N ASP A 293 1.05 22.08 10.75
CA ASP A 293 0.91 23.37 11.41
C ASP A 293 1.54 24.42 10.47
N GLU A 294 0.70 25.27 9.88
CA GLU A 294 1.12 26.48 9.14
C GLU A 294 1.70 27.48 10.16
N HIS A 295 2.89 27.22 10.70
CA HIS A 295 3.49 28.08 11.72
C HIS A 295 4.50 29.10 11.17
N ASP A 296 4.55 29.38 9.87
CA ASP A 296 5.51 30.36 9.33
C ASP A 296 5.11 31.04 8.00
N SER A 297 3.83 31.31 7.77
CA SER A 297 3.43 32.17 6.65
C SER A 297 2.33 33.14 7.03
N ASP A 298 2.70 34.42 7.16
CA ASP A 298 1.82 35.58 7.37
C ASP A 298 0.91 35.88 6.14
N ASP A 299 0.47 34.86 5.40
CA ASP A 299 -0.43 35.02 4.26
C ASP A 299 -1.78 34.38 4.59
N ASP A 300 -2.85 35.19 4.48
CA ASP A 300 -4.25 34.81 4.62
C ASP A 300 -4.66 33.74 3.59
N ASN A 301 -4.25 32.49 3.81
CA ASN A 301 -4.75 31.35 3.06
C ASN A 301 -5.89 30.72 3.87
N GLN A 302 -7.15 31.01 3.50
CA GLN A 302 -8.31 30.21 3.93
C GLN A 302 -8.30 28.80 3.29
N GLY A 303 -7.21 28.07 3.47
CA GLY A 303 -7.15 26.64 3.26
C GLY A 303 -7.33 25.97 4.61
N HIS A 304 -8.53 25.48 4.91
CA HIS A 304 -8.73 24.52 6.00
C HIS A 304 -7.58 23.51 5.97
N GLY A 305 -6.82 23.40 7.07
CA GLY A 305 -5.70 22.48 7.22
C GLY A 305 -6.11 21.06 6.81
N ALA A 306 -5.94 20.76 5.53
CA ALA A 306 -6.36 19.51 4.94
C ALA A 306 -5.30 18.52 5.37
N GLY A 307 -5.60 17.80 6.46
CA GLY A 307 -4.72 16.77 6.95
C GLY A 307 -4.33 15.82 5.82
N PHE A 308 -3.06 15.48 5.76
CA PHE A 308 -2.50 14.59 4.75
C PHE A 308 -2.08 13.28 5.36
N ALA A 309 -2.45 12.17 4.72
CA ALA A 309 -1.91 10.87 5.04
C ALA A 309 -1.23 10.30 3.79
N PRO A 310 0.06 9.94 3.86
CA PRO A 310 0.73 9.35 2.72
C PRO A 310 0.12 8.00 2.39
N GLN A 311 0.12 7.66 1.10
CA GLN A 311 -0.37 6.38 0.61
C GLN A 311 0.79 5.56 0.04
N TYR A 312 0.81 4.27 0.37
CA TYR A 312 1.86 3.34 -0.02
C TYR A 312 1.30 2.19 -0.85
N VAL A 313 2.16 1.66 -1.71
CA VAL A 313 1.90 0.46 -2.50
C VAL A 313 1.57 -0.68 -1.54
N SER A 314 0.45 -1.36 -1.76
CA SER A 314 0.00 -2.50 -0.96
C SER A 314 -0.59 -3.57 -1.86
N TYR A 315 -0.44 -4.81 -1.45
CA TYR A 315 -1.06 -5.97 -2.11
C TYR A 315 -2.15 -6.55 -1.21
N SER A 316 -2.99 -7.43 -1.76
CA SER A 316 -4.01 -8.15 -1.00
C SER A 316 -3.88 -9.63 -1.31
N LEU A 317 -3.88 -10.50 -0.30
CA LEU A 317 -3.70 -11.94 -0.49
C LEU A 317 -4.99 -12.61 -1.00
N VAL A 318 -4.86 -13.64 -1.83
CA VAL A 318 -5.97 -14.47 -2.28
C VAL A 318 -6.50 -15.27 -1.08
N GLY A 319 -7.78 -15.12 -0.75
CA GLY A 319 -8.44 -15.84 0.34
C GLY A 319 -8.55 -15.06 1.66
N THR A 320 -7.89 -13.91 1.80
CA THR A 320 -8.24 -12.92 2.83
C THR A 320 -9.40 -12.07 2.31
N ALA A 321 -10.56 -12.13 2.96
CA ALA A 321 -11.67 -11.23 2.65
C ALA A 321 -11.17 -9.77 2.74
N PRO A 322 -11.55 -8.88 1.81
CA PRO A 322 -11.15 -7.48 1.90
C PRO A 322 -11.60 -6.93 3.27
N PRO A 323 -10.74 -6.22 4.03
CA PRO A 323 -11.16 -5.61 5.27
C PRO A 323 -12.27 -4.60 4.95
N GLY A 324 -13.49 -4.98 5.33
CA GLY A 324 -14.63 -4.08 5.36
C GLY A 324 -14.26 -2.87 6.22
N ALA A 325 -14.66 -1.70 5.71
CA ALA A 325 -14.60 -0.40 6.36
C ALA A 325 -14.61 -0.45 7.90
N PHE A 326 -13.47 -0.17 8.53
CA PHE A 326 -13.47 0.31 9.91
C PHE A 326 -13.94 1.77 9.89
N MET A 327 -15.25 1.95 9.96
CA MET A 327 -15.89 3.19 10.39
C MET A 327 -16.51 2.95 11.77
N SER A 328 -16.25 3.93 12.64
CA SER A 328 -16.86 4.21 13.94
C SER A 328 -16.30 3.47 15.16
N GLY A 329 -15.80 4.28 16.11
CA GLY A 329 -15.47 3.80 17.44
C GLY A 329 -14.43 4.59 18.22
N VAL A 330 -14.35 5.92 18.07
CA VAL A 330 -13.74 6.76 19.12
C VAL A 330 -14.82 6.94 20.21
N PRO A 331 -14.62 6.46 21.45
CA PRO A 331 -15.45 6.91 22.55
C PRO A 331 -14.93 8.28 22.99
N SER A 332 -15.72 9.32 22.73
CA SER A 332 -15.52 10.63 23.34
C SER A 332 -15.75 10.52 24.86
N PRO A 333 -14.94 11.16 25.71
CA PRO A 333 -15.05 11.05 27.15
C PRO A 333 -16.06 12.09 27.63
N ASP A 334 -17.19 11.66 28.19
CA ASP A 334 -18.02 12.56 28.98
C ASP A 334 -18.86 11.82 30.02
N HIS A 335 -18.72 12.33 31.25
CA HIS A 335 -19.50 12.09 32.45
C HIS A 335 -19.46 10.70 33.08
N LEU A 336 -18.82 10.61 34.26
CA LEU A 336 -19.49 10.20 35.51
C LEU A 336 -18.53 10.40 36.70
N PHE A 337 -18.60 11.58 37.32
CA PHE A 337 -18.32 11.76 38.74
C PHE A 337 -19.56 12.39 39.37
N SER A 338 -20.28 11.64 40.19
CA SER A 338 -20.63 12.10 41.52
C SER A 338 -21.16 10.92 42.34
N ALA A 339 -20.60 10.79 43.53
CA ALA A 339 -21.03 9.92 44.60
C ALA A 339 -22.44 10.27 45.09
N ASP A 340 -23.19 9.28 45.58
CA ASP A 340 -23.70 9.33 46.96
C ASP A 340 -24.25 7.97 47.44
N THR A 341 -23.63 7.48 48.51
CA THR A 341 -24.19 6.94 49.76
C THR A 341 -25.52 6.12 49.77
N GLN A 342 -25.37 4.88 50.25
CA GLN A 342 -26.27 3.90 50.94
C GLN A 342 -27.59 4.42 51.61
N PRO A 343 -28.56 3.57 52.09
CA PRO A 343 -28.44 2.15 52.52
C PRO A 343 -29.62 1.16 52.31
N LEU A 344 -29.33 -0.12 52.62
CA LEU A 344 -30.12 -1.21 53.26
C LEU A 344 -31.66 -1.23 53.18
N ILE A 345 -32.22 -2.39 52.79
CA ILE A 345 -33.16 -3.29 53.52
C ILE A 345 -32.98 -4.68 52.83
N LEU A 346 -32.60 -5.80 53.47
CA LEU A 346 -33.10 -6.50 54.67
C LEU A 346 -32.00 -7.41 55.25
#